data_AF-A0AB38VU22-F1
#
_entry.id   AF-A0AB38VU22-F1
#
_cell.length_a   1.000
_cell.length_b   1.000
_cell.length_c   1.000
_cell.angle_alpha   90.00
_cell.angle_beta   90.00
_cell.angle_gamma   90.00
#
_symmetry.space_group_name_H-M   'P 1'
#
loop_
_entity.id
_entity.type
_entity.pdbx_description
1 polymer ?
#
loop_
_entity_poly.entity_id
_entity_poly.type
_entity_poly.pdbx_seq_one_letter_code
_entity_poly.pdbx_strand_id
1 'polypeptide(L)' 'MKKNVGNKVVLIGAGDVGVAYAYALVNQGTADHLAIIDIDEKKLEGNVKDLNHGVV' A
#
# COMPACT_ATOMS: atom_id res chain seq x y z
N MET A 1 5.23 -23.71 12.23
CA MET A 1 6.21 -22.64 11.93
C MET A 1 5.49 -21.31 11.98
N LYS A 2 5.91 -20.36 12.83
CA LYS A 2 5.41 -18.98 12.76
C LYS A 2 6.09 -18.30 11.57
N LYS A 3 5.31 -17.88 10.58
CA LYS A 3 5.79 -17.06 9.47
C LYS A 3 6.16 -15.70 10.06
N ASN A 4 7.43 -15.30 10.04
CA ASN A 4 7.79 -13.92 10.36
C ASN A 4 7.15 -13.05 9.27
N VAL A 5 6.10 -12.33 9.66
CA VAL A 5 5.56 -11.25 8.86
C VAL A 5 6.63 -10.17 8.95
N GLY A 6 7.21 -9.77 7.82
CA GLY A 6 8.18 -8.68 7.77
C GLY A 6 7.57 -7.35 8.24
N ASN A 7 8.19 -6.24 7.87
CA ASN A 7 7.68 -4.91 8.16
C ASN A 7 6.30 -4.72 7.53
N LYS A 8 5.25 -4.82 8.35
CA LYS A 8 3.86 -4.63 7.93
C LYS A 8 3.43 -3.21 8.26
N VAL A 9 2.98 -2.49 7.24
CA VAL A 9 2.44 -1.13 7.32
C VAL A 9 0.95 -1.15 6.98
N VAL A 10 0.16 -0.44 7.78
CA VAL A 10 -1.27 -0.21 7.50
C VAL A 10 -1.48 1.28 7.31
N LEU A 11 -1.93 1.66 6.12
CA LEU A 11 -2.26 3.03 5.74
C LEU A 11 -3.78 3.22 5.82
N ILE A 12 -4.23 4.26 6.54
CA ILE A 12 -5.66 4.63 6.60
C ILE A 12 -5.84 5.93 5.82
N GLY A 13 -6.67 5.89 4.78
CA GLY A 13 -6.91 6.96 3.84
C GLY A 13 -6.05 6.84 2.57
N ALA A 14 -6.72 6.71 1.43
CA ALA A 14 -6.17 6.66 0.08
C ALA A 14 -6.62 7.88 -0.75
N GLY A 15 -6.66 9.05 -0.11
CA GLY A 15 -6.65 10.35 -0.79
C GLY A 15 -5.28 10.66 -1.40
N ASP A 16 -5.11 11.86 -1.95
CA ASP A 16 -3.90 12.21 -2.71
C ASP A 16 -2.61 12.06 -1.88
N VAL A 17 -2.65 12.44 -0.61
CA VAL A 17 -1.53 12.29 0.34
C VAL A 17 -1.23 10.81 0.63
N GLY A 18 -2.28 10.01 0.87
CA GLY A 18 -2.13 8.60 1.19
C GLY A 18 -1.56 7.81 0.03
N VAL A 19 -2.02 8.07 -1.19
CA VAL A 19 -1.52 7.43 -2.42
C VAL A 19 -0.07 7.83 -2.68
N ALA A 20 0.28 9.11 -2.54
CA ALA A 20 1.68 9.57 -2.69
C ALA A 20 2.61 8.89 -1.68
N TYR A 21 2.17 8.72 -0.43
CA TYR A 21 2.92 8.00 0.59
C TYR A 21 3.07 6.50 0.26
N ALA A 22 1.98 5.84 -0.16
CA ALA A 22 2.01 4.44 -0.57
C ALA A 22 2.99 4.21 -1.72
N TYR A 23 2.98 5.09 -2.72
CA TYR A 23 3.90 5.04 -3.86
C TYR A 23 5.38 5.19 -3.43
N ALA A 24 5.69 6.18 -2.59
CA ALA A 24 7.04 6.36 -2.08
C ALA A 24 7.53 5.15 -1.27
N LEU A 25 6.64 4.59 -0.44
CA LEU A 25 6.95 3.46 0.45
C LEU A 25 7.21 2.16 -0.33
N VAL A 26 6.46 1.93 -1.40
CA VAL A 26 6.67 0.85 -2.36
C VAL A 26 8.00 1.02 -3.09
N ASN A 27 8.26 2.19 -3.68
CA ASN A 27 9.49 2.45 -4.44
C ASN A 27 10.77 2.37 -3.59
N GLN A 28 10.68 2.71 -2.30
CA GLN A 28 11.81 2.61 -1.37
C GLN A 28 12.00 1.19 -0.81
N GLY A 29 11.08 0.26 -1.08
CA GLY A 29 11.15 -1.12 -0.59
C GLY A 29 11.15 -1.23 0.94
N THR A 30 10.53 -0.27 1.65
CA THR A 30 10.67 -0.14 3.11
C THR A 30 9.69 -1.02 3.89
N ALA A 31 8.62 -1.51 3.23
CA ALA A 31 7.68 -2.46 3.81
C ALA A 31 7.57 -3.74 2.99
N ASP A 32 7.56 -4.86 3.70
CA ASP A 32 7.32 -6.19 3.14
C ASP A 32 5.82 -6.41 2.86
N HIS A 33 4.96 -5.73 3.62
CA HIS A 33 3.51 -5.80 3.49
C HIS A 33 2.86 -4.44 3.69
N LEU A 34 2.16 -3.94 2.67
CA LEU A 34 1.34 -2.73 2.76
C LEU A 34 -0.14 -3.10 2.66
N ALA A 35 -0.92 -2.72 3.67
CA ALA A 35 -2.38 -2.77 3.64
C ALA A 35 -2.94 -1.34 3.63
N ILE A 36 -3.94 -1.06 2.79
CA ILE A 36 -4.55 0.26 2.67
C ILE A 36 -6.04 0.14 2.97
N ILE A 37 -6.57 1.04 3.79
CA ILE A 37 -7.97 1.10 4.20
C ILE A 37 -8.54 2.46 3.78
N ASP A 38 -9.64 2.44 3.04
CA ASP A 38 -10.41 3.63 2.68
C ASP A 38 -11.90 3.28 2.62
N ILE A 39 -12.78 4.28 2.68
CA ILE A 39 -14.22 4.12 2.56
C ILE A 39 -14.66 3.99 1.09
N ASP A 40 -13.93 4.60 0.16
CA ASP A 40 -14.18 4.47 -1.29
C ASP A 40 -13.44 3.23 -1.84
N GLU A 41 -14.07 2.07 -1.68
CA GLU A 41 -13.51 0.78 -2.11
C GLU A 41 -13.18 0.75 -3.62
N LYS A 42 -13.99 1.39 -4.46
CA LYS A 42 -13.77 1.39 -5.92
C LYS A 42 -12.54 2.20 -6.30
N LYS A 43 -12.37 3.39 -5.71
CA LYS A 43 -11.16 4.19 -5.91
C LYS A 43 -9.94 3.47 -5.34
N LEU A 44 -10.07 2.89 -4.15
CA LEU A 44 -9.00 2.15 -3.49
C LEU A 44 -8.52 0.96 -4.33
N GLU A 45 -9.43 0.17 -4.89
CA GLU A 45 -9.08 -0.97 -5.75
C GLU A 45 -8.25 -0.53 -6.96
N GLY A 46 -8.61 0.60 -7.59
CA GLY A 46 -7.84 1.20 -8.67
C GLY A 46 -6.43 1.59 -8.25
N ASN A 47 -6.30 2.30 -7.12
CA ASN A 47 -5.01 2.72 -6.57
C ASN A 47 -4.11 1.52 -6.23
N VAL A 48 -4.67 0.46 -5.63
CA VAL A 48 -3.92 -0.75 -5.28
C VAL A 48 -3.45 -1.50 -6.52
N LYS A 49 -4.28 -1.59 -7.57
CA LYS A 49 -3.88 -2.20 -8.85
C LYS A 49 -2.73 -1.43 -9.50
N ASP A 50 -2.79 -0.10 -9.50
CA ASP A 50 -1.73 0.75 -10.04
C ASP A 50 -0.41 0.56 -9.28
N LEU A 51 -0.45 0.57 -7.94
CA LEU A 51 0.71 0.27 -7.10
C LEU A 51 1.31 -1.10 -7.41
N ASN A 52 0.49 -2.15 -7.53
CA ASN A 52 0.95 -3.50 -7.86
C ASN A 52 1.59 -3.61 -9.25
N HIS A 53 1.14 -2.81 -10.23
CA HIS A 53 1.77 -2.76 -11.55
C HIS A 53 3.09 -1.98 -11.55
N GLY A 54 3.25 -1.01 -10.64
CA GLY A 54 4.47 -0.20 -10.49
C GLY A 54 5.57 -0.87 -9.68
N VAL A 55 5.27 -1.95 -8.93
CA VAL A 55 6.29 -2.72 -8.20
C VAL A 55 7.06 -3.59 -9.20
N VAL A 56 8.39 -3.43 -9.21
CA VAL A 56 9.35 -4.27 -9.94
C VAL A 56 10.25 -5.04 -8.99
#